data_AF-A0A5B8VFF2-F1
#
_entry.id   AF-A0A5B8VFF2-F1
#
_cell.length_a   1.000
_cell.length_b   1.000
_cell.length_c   1.000
_cell.angle_alpha   90.00
_cell.angle_beta   90.00
_cell.angle_gamma   90.00
#
_symmetry.space_group_name_H-M   'P 1'
#
loop_
_entity.id
_entity.type
_entity.pdbx_description
1 polymer ?
#
loop_
_entity_poly.entity_id
_entity_poly.type
_entity_poly.pdbx_seq_one_letter_code
_entity_poly.pdbx_strand_id
1 'polypeptide(L)' 'MIEQTHYYFNEAGLMVFTSAYHLERGYCCGNGCLHCPYNFEAVPEPQKTYLLQQRKNNAIAKDSSE' A
#
# COMPACT_ATOMS: atom_id res chain seq x y z
N MET A 1 -1.94 -7.33 17.05
CA MET A 1 -0.97 -6.89 16.02
C MET A 1 0.37 -7.55 16.31
N ILE A 2 1.00 -8.12 15.29
CA ILE A 2 2.27 -8.84 15.33
C ILE A 2 3.21 -8.17 14.32
N GLU A 3 4.39 -7.77 14.76
CA GLU A 3 5.46 -7.21 13.92
C GLU A 3 5.87 -8.20 12.81
N GLN A 4 6.32 -7.69 11.66
CA GLN A 4 6.59 -8.41 10.40
C GLN A 4 5.34 -9.00 9.71
N THR A 5 4.28 -9.34 10.46
CA THR A 5 3.02 -9.78 9.87
C THR A 5 2.10 -8.61 9.54
N HIS A 6 1.85 -7.71 10.50
CA HIS A 6 0.87 -6.63 10.36
C HIS A 6 1.52 -5.29 10.02
N TYR A 7 2.76 -5.09 10.45
CA TYR A 7 3.53 -3.89 10.19
C TYR A 7 5.02 -4.19 10.25
N TYR A 8 5.82 -3.31 9.67
CA TYR A 8 7.28 -3.24 9.86
C TYR A 8 7.70 -1.78 9.97
N PHE A 9 8.91 -1.53 10.49
CA PHE A 9 9.53 -0.22 10.42
C PHE A 9 10.43 -0.14 9.18
N ASN A 10 10.25 0.90 8.35
CA ASN A 10 11.13 1.12 7.21
C ASN A 10 12.46 1.79 7.64
N GLU A 11 13.37 1.99 6.70
CA GLU A 11 14.69 2.61 6.95
C GLU A 11 14.60 4.03 7.53
N ALA A 12 13.48 4.73 7.29
CA ALA A 12 13.22 6.05 7.87
C ALA A 12 12.60 5.99 9.29
N GLY A 13 12.49 4.79 9.88
CA GLY A 13 11.88 4.59 11.19
C GLY A 13 10.36 4.75 11.21
N LEU A 14 9.70 4.78 10.04
CA LEU A 14 8.26 4.91 9.93
C LEU A 14 7.60 3.53 9.98
N MET A 15 6.51 3.43 10.76
CA MET A 15 5.68 2.24 10.80
C MET A 15 4.87 2.11 9.51
N VAL A 16 5.01 0.98 8.82
CA VAL A 16 4.33 0.66 7.56
C VAL A 16 3.46 -0.57 7.78
N PHE A 17 2.15 -0.41 7.60
CA PHE A 17 1.21 -1.53 7.66
C PHE A 17 1.29 -2.41 6.41
N THR A 18 1.24 -3.72 6.61
CA THR A 18 1.23 -4.72 5.54
C THR A 18 -0.17 -4.93 4.99
N SER A 19 -0.28 -5.67 3.88
CA SER A 19 -1.56 -6.10 3.33
C SER A 19 -2.35 -6.99 4.32
N ALA A 20 -1.68 -7.82 5.12
CA ALA A 20 -2.34 -8.69 6.10
C ALA A 20 -3.13 -7.87 7.14
N TYR A 21 -2.53 -6.82 7.70
CA TYR A 21 -3.24 -5.91 8.61
C TYR A 21 -4.47 -5.28 7.94
N HIS A 22 -4.34 -4.88 6.68
CA HIS A 22 -5.45 -4.28 5.93
C HIS A 22 -6.56 -5.29 5.60
N LEU A 23 -6.20 -6.56 5.34
CA LEU A 23 -7.15 -7.65 5.14
C LEU A 23 -7.92 -7.96 6.42
N GLU A 24 -7.24 -8.03 7.57
CA GLU A 24 -7.88 -8.21 8.88
C GLU A 24 -8.82 -7.05 9.25
N ARG A 25 -8.45 -5.81 8.88
CA ARG A 25 -9.32 -4.64 9.04
C ARG A 25 -10.62 -4.78 8.23
N GLY A 26 -10.59 -5.49 7.10
CA GLY A 26 -11.75 -5.80 6.28
C GLY A 26 -12.31 -4.67 5.39
N TYR A 27 -11.65 -3.50 5.33
CA TYR A 27 -12.07 -2.42 4.43
C TYR A 27 -10.94 -1.46 4.05
N CYS A 28 -11.09 -0.76 2.92
CA CYS A 28 -10.19 0.32 2.50
C CYS A 28 -10.39 1.58 3.35
N CYS A 29 -9.30 2.07 3.94
CA CYS A 29 -9.35 3.20 4.87
C CYS A 29 -9.32 4.59 4.22
N GLY A 30 -9.13 4.69 2.90
CA GLY A 30 -9.06 5.97 2.19
C GLY A 30 -7.74 6.75 2.32
N ASN A 31 -6.72 6.20 2.97
CA ASN A 31 -5.45 6.91 3.24
C ASN A 31 -4.33 6.66 2.22
N GLY A 32 -4.56 5.86 1.18
CA GLY A 32 -3.53 5.60 0.17
C GLY A 32 -2.32 4.78 0.68
N CYS A 33 -2.55 3.78 1.53
CA CYS A 33 -1.49 2.98 2.15
C CYS A 33 -0.66 2.17 1.13
N LEU A 34 0.65 2.06 1.36
CA LEU A 34 1.61 1.39 0.46
C LEU A 34 1.19 -0.04 0.07
N HIS A 35 0.69 -0.82 1.03
CA HIS A 35 0.31 -2.22 0.86
C HIS A 35 -1.22 -2.41 0.76
N CYS A 36 -1.95 -1.41 0.24
CA CYS A 36 -3.41 -1.47 0.13
C CYS A 36 -3.86 -2.64 -0.78
N PRO A 37 -4.59 -3.64 -0.25
CA PRO A 37 -5.08 -4.76 -1.05
C PRO A 37 -6.35 -4.41 -1.85
N TYR A 38 -7.01 -3.30 -1.50
CA TYR A 38 -8.32 -2.90 -2.03
C TYR A 38 -8.25 -1.91 -3.20
N ASN A 39 -7.11 -1.83 -3.90
CA ASN A 39 -6.93 -0.91 -5.04
C ASN A 39 -7.37 0.54 -4.77
N PHE A 40 -7.12 1.02 -3.55
CA PHE A 40 -7.45 2.40 -3.13
C PHE A 40 -8.93 2.77 -3.32
N GLU A 41 -9.87 1.81 -3.22
CA GLU A 41 -11.29 2.03 -3.55
C GLU A 41 -11.94 3.21 -2.81
N ALA A 42 -11.58 3.44 -1.54
CA ALA A 42 -12.11 4.49 -0.69
C ALA A 42 -11.28 5.79 -0.69
N VAL A 43 -10.21 5.85 -1.49
CA VAL A 43 -9.43 7.08 -1.66
C VAL A 43 -10.18 8.00 -2.65
N PRO A 44 -10.39 9.28 -2.34
CA PRO A 44 -11.07 10.19 -3.26
C PRO A 44 -10.22 10.51 -4.50
N GLU A 45 -10.90 10.86 -5.59
CA GLU A 45 -10.21 11.43 -6.76
C GLU A 45 -9.77 12.88 -6.49
N PRO A 46 -8.66 13.34 -7.08
CA PRO A 46 -7.82 12.66 -8.08
C PRO A 46 -6.74 11.73 -7.48
N GLN A 47 -6.67 11.62 -6.15
CA GLN A 47 -5.57 10.93 -5.47
C GLN A 47 -5.55 9.43 -5.78
N LYS A 48 -6.73 8.79 -5.86
CA LYS A 48 -6.84 7.37 -6.23
C LYS A 48 -6.22 7.08 -7.60
N THR A 49 -6.54 7.87 -8.62
CA THR A 49 -5.96 7.71 -9.96
C THR A 49 -4.44 7.82 -9.93
N TYR A 50 -3.90 8.81 -9.23
CA TYR A 50 -2.44 8.99 -9.08
C TYR A 50 -1.76 7.77 -8.43
N LEU A 51 -2.32 7.26 -7.33
CA LEU A 51 -1.76 6.11 -6.62
C LEU A 51 -1.78 4.83 -7.47
N LEU A 52 -2.85 4.62 -8.25
CA LEU A 52 -2.94 3.48 -9.17
C LEU A 52 -1.88 3.57 -10.28
N GLN A 53 -1.63 4.76 -10.82
CA GLN A 53 -0.57 4.99 -11.80
C GLN A 53 0.81 4.75 -11.19
N GLN A 54 1.09 5.31 -10.01
CA GLN A 54 2.35 5.11 -9.31
C GLN A 54 2.64 3.62 -9.06
N ARG A 55 1.64 2.85 -8.61
CA ARG A 55 1.78 1.41 -8.39
C ARG A 55 2.14 0.65 -9.68
N LYS A 56 1.52 1.00 -10.81
CA LYS A 56 1.84 0.41 -12.13
C LYS A 56 3.26 0.75 -12.56
N ASN A 57 3.66 2.01 -12.44
CA ASN A 57 4.99 2.46 -12.82
C ASN A 57 6.07 1.75 -12.00
N ASN A 58 5.84 1.56 -10.70
CA ASN A 58 6.74 0.82 -9.82
C ASN A 58 6.83 -0.67 -10.19
N ALA A 59 5.75 -1.28 -10.68
CA ALA A 59 5.77 -2.66 -11.16
C ALA A 59 6.59 -2.78 -12.45
N ILE A 60 6.42 -1.84 -13.39
CA ILE A 60 7.18 -1.79 -14.65
C ILE A 60 8.67 -1.60 -14.37
N ALA A 61 9.04 -0.67 -13.50
CA ALA A 61 10.44 -0.41 -13.17
C ALA A 61 11.15 -1.64 -12.56
N LYS A 62 10.44 -2.48 -11.82
CA LYS A 62 10.98 -3.72 -11.25
C LYS A 62 11.23 -4.79 -12.30
N ASP A 63 10.35 -4.92 -13.29
CA ASP A 63 10.45 -5.90 -14.39
C ASP A 63 11.60 -5.58 -15.36
N SER A 64 11.98 -4.31 -15.50
CA SER A 64 13.10 -3.88 -16.37
C SER A 64 14.49 -3.96 -15.71
N SER A 65 14.59 -4.53 -14.51
CA SER A 65 15.83 -4.60 -13.72
C SER A 65 16.43 -6.02 -13.64
N GLU A 66 15.95 -6.96 -14.46
CA GLU A 66 16.47 -8.33 -14.64
C GLU A 66 17.07 -8.55 -16.03
#